data_AF-Q4AAG6-F1
#
_entry.id   AF-Q4AAG6-F1
#
_cell.length_a   1.000
_cell.length_b   1.000
_cell.length_c   1.000
_cell.angle_alpha   90.00
_cell.angle_beta   90.00
_cell.angle_gamma   90.00
#
_symmetry.space_group_name_H-M   'P 1'
#
loop_
_entity.id
_entity.type
_entity.pdbx_description
1 polymer ?
#
loop_
_entity_poly.entity_id
_entity_poly.type
_entity_poly.pdbx_seq_one_letter_code
_entity_poly.pdbx_strand_id
1 'polypeptide(L)'
;MKKHAKVYYSENLVEQVNEFETSFEIKPLERGLGNTLGNALRRTVLSSIPSCAVFGVKIEGIKHEFTVLDDVIEDVVTILNNLKRVRFFYNPSVFSQNSIHVASFLGQKAGQIYARDIESHSGLKIVNPDLYIADVSKVGALKFELFITNGKGFVDFETNKKYVNEVISLLESQIEGSVLAVDSDFSPVLNANYQAVEINSASPIIEEKLNFSIKTDGSIFAKDALSQGAKILIAHLNLLADVENLNKFSADFFGDQEIKEEPIRRFSNSIDALDLSVRSLNALRRAQYYKISDIEKLSQDDFENIKNLGRKSVQEIMEKLQNYKNENKGEN
;
A
#
# COMPACT_ATOMS: atom_id res chain seq x y z
N MET A 1 -25.94 20.14 -23.77
CA MET A 1 -25.27 20.42 -22.48
C MET A 1 -25.42 21.90 -22.17
N LYS A 2 -26.09 22.28 -21.07
CA LYS A 2 -26.06 23.66 -20.57
C LYS A 2 -24.58 24.02 -20.33
N LYS A 3 -24.14 25.23 -20.72
CA LYS A 3 -22.82 25.75 -20.32
C LYS A 3 -22.76 25.71 -18.80
N HIS A 4 -22.07 24.73 -18.22
CA HIS A 4 -21.80 24.73 -16.79
C HIS A 4 -21.06 26.03 -16.47
N ALA A 5 -21.52 26.74 -15.45
CA ALA A 5 -20.85 27.96 -14.98
C ALA A 5 -19.38 27.62 -14.68
N LYS A 6 -18.46 28.51 -15.05
CA LYS A 6 -17.04 28.31 -14.80
C LYS A 6 -16.83 28.28 -13.28
N VAL A 7 -16.56 27.08 -12.75
CA VAL A 7 -16.23 26.89 -11.33
C VAL A 7 -14.83 27.45 -11.08
N TYR A 8 -14.71 28.29 -10.05
CA TYR A 8 -13.47 28.83 -9.55
C TYR A 8 -13.03 28.00 -8.33
N TYR A 9 -11.74 27.70 -8.29
CA TYR A 9 -11.05 27.06 -7.16
C TYR A 9 -9.89 27.97 -6.76
N SER A 10 -9.86 28.37 -5.50
CA SER A 10 -8.83 29.25 -4.95
C SER A 10 -8.44 28.84 -3.55
N GLU A 11 -7.16 28.97 -3.23
CA GLU A 11 -6.67 28.89 -1.86
C GLU A 11 -7.02 30.18 -1.10
N ASN A 12 -7.61 30.04 0.08
CA ASN A 12 -7.91 31.16 0.95
C ASN A 12 -6.68 31.53 1.77
N LEU A 13 -5.84 32.37 1.19
CA LEU A 13 -4.60 32.86 1.80
C LEU A 13 -4.83 33.64 3.11
N VAL A 14 -6.04 34.12 3.37
CA VAL A 14 -6.37 34.83 4.62
C VAL A 14 -6.51 33.84 5.79
N GLU A 15 -7.02 32.63 5.53
CA GLU A 15 -7.17 31.56 6.51
C GLU A 15 -5.95 30.63 6.56
N GLN A 16 -4.94 30.86 5.72
CA GLN A 16 -3.73 30.05 5.69
C GLN A 16 -2.91 30.30 6.95
N VAL A 17 -2.71 29.25 7.74
CA VAL A 17 -1.81 29.28 8.90
C VAL A 17 -0.37 29.00 8.44
N ASN A 18 -0.20 27.99 7.58
CA ASN A 18 1.07 27.63 6.93
C ASN A 18 0.80 26.74 5.69
N GLU A 19 1.84 26.22 5.04
CA GLU A 19 1.71 25.36 3.85
C GLU A 19 1.05 23.98 4.12
N PHE A 20 0.93 23.61 5.40
CA PHE A 20 0.38 22.34 5.90
C PHE A 20 -1.02 22.51 6.51
N GLU A 21 -1.46 23.74 6.74
CA GLU A 21 -2.76 24.09 7.32
C GLU A 21 -3.36 25.30 6.61
N THR A 22 -4.31 25.02 5.70
CA THR A 22 -4.91 26.03 4.81
C THR A 22 -6.36 25.68 4.49
N SER A 23 -7.07 26.64 3.90
CA SER A 23 -8.48 26.53 3.53
C SER A 23 -8.64 26.83 2.05
N PHE A 24 -9.54 26.11 1.39
CA PHE A 24 -9.81 26.22 -0.04
C PHE A 24 -11.26 26.59 -0.29
N GLU A 25 -11.49 27.40 -1.31
CA GLU A 25 -12.82 27.84 -1.71
C GLU A 25 -13.12 27.35 -3.14
N ILE A 26 -14.30 26.73 -3.32
CA ILE A 26 -14.82 26.29 -4.61
C ILE A 26 -16.20 26.91 -4.83
N LYS A 27 -16.38 27.69 -5.90
CA LYS A 27 -17.65 28.37 -6.25
C LYS A 27 -17.71 28.81 -7.72
N PRO A 28 -18.89 29.04 -8.31
CA PRO A 28 -20.20 28.62 -7.81
C PRO A 28 -20.42 27.12 -8.04
N LEU A 29 -21.13 26.48 -7.12
CA LEU A 29 -21.59 25.10 -7.22
C LEU A 29 -23.11 25.05 -7.32
N GLU A 30 -23.65 24.07 -8.04
CA GLU A 30 -25.09 23.82 -8.02
C GLU A 30 -25.52 23.36 -6.62
N ARG A 31 -26.77 23.65 -6.26
CA ARG A 31 -27.33 23.28 -4.96
C ARG A 31 -27.12 21.79 -4.64
N GLY A 32 -26.59 21.52 -3.45
CA GLY A 32 -26.26 20.18 -2.96
C GLY A 32 -24.87 19.67 -3.35
N LEU A 33 -24.23 20.23 -4.39
CA LEU A 33 -22.89 19.79 -4.78
C LEU A 33 -21.82 20.17 -3.75
N GLY A 34 -22.01 21.23 -2.96
CA GLY A 34 -21.08 21.59 -1.90
C GLY A 34 -20.93 20.45 -0.88
N ASN A 35 -22.05 19.88 -0.45
CA ASN A 35 -22.05 18.74 0.49
C ASN A 35 -21.52 17.45 -0.15
N THR A 36 -21.91 17.16 -1.39
CA THR A 36 -21.45 15.96 -2.10
C THR A 36 -19.93 15.97 -2.29
N LEU A 37 -19.38 17.07 -2.82
CA LEU A 37 -17.94 17.21 -3.02
C LEU A 37 -17.19 17.28 -1.69
N GLY A 38 -17.69 18.07 -0.72
CA GLY A 38 -17.07 18.23 0.59
C GLY A 38 -16.97 16.91 1.34
N ASN A 39 -18.07 16.14 1.43
CA ASN A 39 -18.05 14.86 2.12
C ASN A 39 -17.17 13.83 1.41
N ALA A 40 -17.25 13.73 0.08
CA ALA A 40 -16.43 12.80 -0.69
C ALA A 40 -14.93 13.10 -0.51
N LEU A 41 -14.53 14.36 -0.71
CA LEU A 41 -13.14 14.79 -0.54
C LEU A 41 -12.66 14.56 0.88
N ARG A 42 -13.44 14.95 1.90
CA ARG A 42 -13.10 14.75 3.31
C ARG A 42 -12.80 13.29 3.63
N ARG A 43 -13.65 12.37 3.17
CA ARG A 43 -13.43 10.93 3.39
C ARG A 43 -12.15 10.46 2.71
N THR A 44 -11.94 10.83 1.45
CA THR A 44 -10.78 10.39 0.69
C THR A 44 -9.46 10.92 1.22
N VAL A 45 -9.39 12.20 1.59
CA VAL A 45 -8.14 12.80 2.10
C VAL A 45 -7.75 12.25 3.48
N LEU A 46 -8.72 11.85 4.31
CA LEU A 46 -8.45 11.24 5.61
C LEU A 46 -8.03 9.76 5.49
N SER A 47 -8.50 9.03 4.47
CA SER A 47 -8.28 7.58 4.39
C SER A 47 -7.19 7.13 3.43
N SER A 48 -6.97 7.86 2.33
CA SER A 48 -6.37 7.26 1.12
C SER A 48 -5.17 8.01 0.57
N ILE A 49 -4.72 9.06 1.24
CA ILE A 49 -3.53 9.81 0.83
C ILE A 49 -2.29 8.95 1.09
N PRO A 50 -1.49 8.65 0.06
CA PRO A 50 -0.20 8.00 0.23
C PRO A 50 0.75 8.84 1.08
N SER A 51 1.45 8.17 1.98
CA SER A 51 2.57 8.73 2.76
C SER A 51 3.60 7.66 3.07
N CYS A 52 4.58 7.97 3.91
CA CYS A 52 5.57 7.03 4.44
C CYS A 52 5.49 6.93 5.97
N ALA A 53 5.83 5.76 6.49
CA ALA A 53 5.84 5.48 7.92
C ALA A 53 6.89 4.43 8.27
N VAL A 54 7.31 4.42 9.53
CA VAL A 54 8.17 3.38 10.10
C VAL A 54 7.35 2.09 10.27
N PHE A 55 7.87 0.96 9.78
CA PHE A 55 7.24 -0.36 9.96
C PHE A 55 8.07 -1.29 10.84
N GLY A 56 9.37 -1.01 10.96
CA GLY A 56 10.28 -1.77 11.80
C GLY A 56 11.35 -0.88 12.39
N VAL A 57 11.81 -1.25 13.59
CA VAL A 57 12.90 -0.59 14.30
C VAL A 57 13.88 -1.65 14.74
N LYS A 58 15.17 -1.42 14.53
CA LYS A 58 16.23 -2.25 15.11
C LYS A 58 16.97 -1.43 16.14
N ILE A 59 17.18 -2.00 17.33
CA ILE A 59 17.90 -1.36 18.42
C ILE A 59 19.09 -2.25 18.78
N GLU A 60 20.26 -1.64 18.99
CA GLU A 60 21.48 -2.37 19.25
C GLU A 60 21.35 -3.25 20.50
N GLY A 61 21.72 -4.53 20.39
CA GLY A 61 21.71 -5.50 21.48
C GLY A 61 20.32 -6.00 21.90
N ILE A 62 19.24 -5.47 21.33
CA ILE A 62 17.87 -5.82 21.71
C ILE A 62 17.32 -6.95 20.85
N LYS A 63 16.73 -7.97 21.51
CA LYS A 63 16.06 -9.11 20.86
C LYS A 63 14.54 -9.01 20.88
N HIS A 64 13.98 -8.35 21.89
CA HIS A 64 12.53 -8.19 22.08
C HIS A 64 12.23 -6.88 22.81
N GLU A 65 11.00 -6.42 22.67
CA GLU A 65 10.49 -5.13 23.14
C GLU A 65 10.43 -4.99 24.68
N PHE A 66 10.34 -6.10 25.42
CA PHE A 66 10.27 -6.10 26.90
C PHE A 66 11.64 -6.07 27.59
N THR A 67 12.60 -5.35 27.02
CA THR A 67 13.94 -5.18 27.58
C THR A 67 14.17 -3.76 28.07
N VAL A 68 15.11 -3.61 29.00
CA VAL A 68 15.61 -2.32 29.46
C VAL A 68 17.01 -2.14 28.89
N LEU A 69 17.34 -0.92 28.50
CA LEU A 69 18.69 -0.54 28.07
C LEU A 69 19.44 0.08 29.24
N ASP A 70 20.67 -0.37 29.46
CA ASP A 70 21.55 0.30 30.42
C ASP A 70 21.87 1.72 29.95
N ASP A 71 22.01 2.66 30.90
CA ASP A 71 22.29 4.07 30.64
C ASP A 71 21.22 4.85 29.84
N VAL A 72 20.00 4.29 29.66
CA VAL A 72 18.85 4.98 29.03
C VAL A 72 17.70 5.06 30.03
N ILE A 73 17.05 6.22 30.13
CA ILE A 73 15.96 6.43 31.11
C ILE A 73 14.68 5.71 30.69
N GLU A 74 14.32 5.76 29.41
CA GLU A 74 13.14 5.11 28.85
C GLU A 74 13.33 3.61 28.63
N ASP A 75 12.25 2.84 28.77
CA ASP A 75 12.20 1.45 28.35
C ASP A 75 12.07 1.32 26.82
N VAL A 76 12.37 0.13 26.29
CA VAL A 76 12.32 -0.11 24.83
C VAL A 76 10.93 0.12 24.26
N VAL A 77 9.86 -0.20 24.99
CA VAL A 77 8.47 0.03 24.54
C VAL A 77 8.19 1.52 24.34
N THR A 78 8.60 2.38 25.28
CA THR A 78 8.44 3.83 25.18
C THR A 78 9.27 4.39 24.02
N ILE A 79 10.50 3.90 23.85
CA ILE A 79 11.36 4.29 22.73
C ILE A 79 10.69 3.93 21.39
N LEU A 80 10.18 2.70 21.23
CA LEU A 80 9.46 2.29 20.02
C LEU A 80 8.24 3.16 19.75
N ASN A 81 7.46 3.49 20.79
CA ASN A 81 6.29 4.35 20.67
C ASN A 81 6.65 5.79 20.27
N ASN A 82 7.80 6.30 20.70
CA ASN A 82 8.31 7.60 20.28
C ASN A 82 8.83 7.55 18.85
N LEU A 83 9.60 6.51 18.49
CA LEU A 83 10.19 6.34 17.16
C LEU A 83 9.14 6.19 16.06
N LYS A 84 8.02 5.49 16.31
CA LYS A 84 6.93 5.39 15.32
C LYS A 84 6.23 6.73 15.02
N ARG A 85 6.37 7.72 15.90
CA ARG A 85 5.80 9.07 15.73
C ARG A 85 6.71 9.99 14.92
N VAL A 86 7.93 9.57 14.58
CA VAL A 86 8.81 10.32 13.69
C VAL A 86 8.17 10.37 12.30
N ARG A 87 8.00 11.58 11.76
CA ARG A 87 7.40 11.81 10.45
C ARG A 87 8.46 12.26 9.45
N PHE A 88 8.36 11.70 8.25
CA PHE A 88 9.24 12.01 7.12
C PHE A 88 8.44 12.69 6.01
N PHE A 89 9.08 13.61 5.30
CA PHE A 89 8.46 14.27 4.16
C PHE A 89 8.33 13.26 3.02
N TYR A 90 7.10 13.06 2.56
CA TYR A 90 6.81 12.09 1.52
C TYR A 90 7.11 12.68 0.14
N ASN A 91 8.03 12.04 -0.59
CA ASN A 91 8.33 12.37 -1.97
C ASN A 91 8.07 11.15 -2.88
N PRO A 92 7.04 11.18 -3.75
CA PRO A 92 6.73 10.08 -4.67
C PRO A 92 7.88 9.70 -5.60
N SER A 93 8.80 10.61 -5.89
CA SER A 93 9.97 10.32 -6.75
C SER A 93 11.04 9.50 -6.04
N VAL A 94 11.05 9.49 -4.70
CA VAL A 94 12.01 8.74 -3.89
C VAL A 94 11.49 7.33 -3.60
N PHE A 95 10.20 7.22 -3.29
CA PHE A 95 9.58 5.94 -2.96
C PHE A 95 9.09 5.20 -4.20
N SER A 96 9.82 4.17 -4.62
CA SER A 96 9.30 3.17 -5.58
C SER A 96 8.40 2.15 -4.87
N GLN A 97 7.72 1.32 -5.65
CA GLN A 97 6.85 0.29 -5.10
C GLN A 97 7.68 -0.72 -4.28
N ASN A 98 7.32 -0.91 -3.01
CA ASN A 98 8.04 -1.75 -2.04
C ASN A 98 9.47 -1.30 -1.72
N SER A 99 9.77 -0.01 -1.87
CA SER A 99 11.06 0.54 -1.43
C SER A 99 11.13 0.62 0.09
N ILE A 100 12.28 0.22 0.64
CA ILE A 100 12.60 0.35 2.06
C ILE A 100 13.72 1.36 2.19
N HIS A 101 13.51 2.36 3.04
CA HIS A 101 14.47 3.40 3.33
C HIS A 101 14.90 3.29 4.80
N VAL A 102 16.16 3.64 5.06
CA VAL A 102 16.75 3.56 6.40
C VAL A 102 17.12 4.95 6.91
N ALA A 103 16.77 5.22 8.16
CA ALA A 103 17.28 6.33 8.96
C ALA A 103 17.84 5.78 10.27
N SER A 104 18.91 6.36 10.81
CA SER A 104 19.59 5.79 11.97
C SER A 104 20.03 6.86 12.97
N PHE A 105 20.26 6.40 14.20
CA PHE A 105 20.99 7.13 15.23
C PHE A 105 22.08 6.20 15.74
N LEU A 106 23.34 6.54 15.50
CA LEU A 106 24.49 5.69 15.82
C LEU A 106 25.16 6.07 17.15
N GLY A 107 24.40 6.66 18.09
CA GLY A 107 24.88 6.94 19.45
C GLY A 107 25.89 8.08 19.53
N GLN A 108 25.78 9.08 18.66
CA GLN A 108 26.75 10.16 18.49
C GLN A 108 26.75 11.17 19.66
N LYS A 109 25.70 11.17 20.49
CA LYS A 109 25.44 12.18 21.52
C LYS A 109 24.85 11.53 22.78
N ALA A 110 25.09 12.15 23.93
CA ALA A 110 24.44 11.88 25.21
C ALA A 110 23.49 13.02 25.61
N GLY A 111 22.62 12.76 26.58
CA GLY A 111 21.51 13.59 27.02
C GLY A 111 20.24 13.29 26.24
N GLN A 112 19.36 14.29 26.15
CA GLN A 112 18.09 14.18 25.43
C GLN A 112 18.31 14.04 23.92
N ILE A 113 17.79 12.95 23.37
CA ILE A 113 17.79 12.60 21.96
C ILE A 113 16.45 13.01 21.35
N TYR A 114 16.53 13.78 20.28
CA TYR A 114 15.37 14.24 19.52
C TYR A 114 15.38 13.66 18.11
N ALA A 115 14.23 13.71 17.42
CA ALA A 115 14.14 13.28 16.04
C ALA A 115 15.11 14.03 15.11
N ARG A 116 15.50 15.27 15.44
CA ARG A 116 16.53 16.01 14.68
C ARG A 116 17.91 15.34 14.67
N ASP A 117 18.20 14.50 15.67
CA ASP A 117 19.50 13.84 15.83
C ASP A 117 19.59 12.55 14.97
N ILE A 118 18.50 12.17 14.28
CA ILE A 118 18.44 11.01 13.39
C ILE A 118 19.00 11.39 12.02
N GLU A 119 19.93 10.58 11.52
CA GLU A 119 20.51 10.71 10.18
C GLU A 119 19.70 9.90 9.16
N SER A 120 19.27 10.55 8.07
CA SER A 120 18.59 9.88 6.96
C SER A 120 19.55 9.63 5.79
N HIS A 121 20.00 8.38 5.64
CA HIS A 121 20.85 7.96 4.52
C HIS A 121 20.17 8.07 3.15
N SER A 122 18.84 8.00 3.15
CA SER A 122 18.02 8.06 1.94
C SER A 122 17.68 9.49 1.49
N GLY A 123 18.13 10.50 2.24
CA GLY A 123 17.78 11.90 1.98
C GLY A 123 16.33 12.25 2.38
N LEU A 124 15.67 11.40 3.16
CA LEU A 124 14.33 11.71 3.67
C LEU A 124 14.43 12.80 4.74
N LYS A 125 13.68 13.88 4.52
CA LYS A 125 13.65 15.00 5.47
C LYS A 125 12.71 14.68 6.63
N ILE A 126 13.20 14.83 7.86
CA ILE A 126 12.39 14.74 9.07
C ILE A 126 11.53 15.99 9.22
N VAL A 127 10.26 15.80 9.51
CA VAL A 127 9.24 16.87 9.56
C VAL A 127 9.08 17.45 10.97
N ASN A 128 9.20 16.60 11.99
CA ASN A 128 9.00 16.96 13.39
C ASN A 128 10.30 16.83 14.22
N PRO A 129 11.31 17.70 13.98
CA PRO A 129 12.63 17.61 14.61
C PRO A 129 12.61 17.78 16.13
N ASP A 130 11.57 18.42 16.68
CA ASP A 130 11.41 18.66 18.12
C ASP A 130 10.82 17.47 18.87
N LEU A 131 10.50 16.36 18.19
CA LEU A 131 9.98 15.16 18.83
C LEU A 131 11.04 14.51 19.72
N TYR A 132 10.74 14.40 21.01
CA TYR A 132 11.56 13.70 21.98
C TYR A 132 11.54 12.18 21.75
N ILE A 133 12.71 11.54 21.84
CA ILE A 133 12.86 10.09 21.67
C ILE A 133 13.22 9.43 23.01
N ALA A 134 14.33 9.82 23.62
CA ALA A 134 14.86 9.24 24.86
C ALA A 134 15.89 10.15 25.53
N ASP A 135 16.23 9.90 26.79
CA ASP A 135 17.35 10.52 27.51
C ASP A 135 18.43 9.47 27.80
N VAL A 136 19.66 9.77 27.37
CA VAL A 136 20.77 8.83 27.33
C VAL A 136 21.92 9.35 28.19
N SER A 137 22.30 8.61 29.22
CA SER A 137 23.33 9.02 30.17
C SER A 137 24.75 9.00 29.60
N LYS A 138 25.02 8.14 28.61
CA LYS A 138 26.36 7.92 28.04
C LYS A 138 26.35 7.86 26.51
N VAL A 139 27.36 8.46 25.88
CA VAL A 139 27.53 8.39 24.41
C VAL A 139 27.66 6.92 23.99
N GLY A 140 26.89 6.52 22.97
CA GLY A 140 26.85 5.16 22.45
C GLY A 140 25.91 4.19 23.18
N ALA A 141 25.23 4.60 24.26
CA ALA A 141 24.30 3.71 24.99
C ALA A 141 23.01 3.40 24.22
N LEU A 142 22.61 4.29 23.30
CA LEU A 142 21.47 4.05 22.41
C LEU A 142 21.95 4.12 20.95
N LYS A 143 21.71 3.04 20.20
CA LYS A 143 21.81 3.04 18.74
C LYS A 143 20.60 2.33 18.15
N PHE A 144 20.02 2.92 17.11
CA PHE A 144 18.87 2.34 16.43
C PHE A 144 18.84 2.68 14.94
N GLU A 145 18.10 1.86 14.20
CA GLU A 145 17.74 2.05 12.80
C GLU A 145 16.22 1.97 12.64
N LEU A 146 15.68 2.86 11.81
CA LEU A 146 14.28 2.93 11.42
C LEU A 146 14.16 2.45 9.98
N PHE A 147 13.29 1.47 9.76
CA PHE A 147 12.91 1.02 8.42
C PHE A 147 11.59 1.66 8.03
N ILE A 148 11.64 2.43 6.95
CA ILE A 148 10.57 3.29 6.46
C ILE A 148 10.11 2.74 5.12
N THR A 149 8.79 2.61 4.96
CA THR A 149 8.17 2.22 3.69
C THR A 149 7.07 3.21 3.33
N ASN A 150 6.57 3.12 2.10
CA ASN A 150 5.39 3.86 1.66
C ASN A 150 4.12 3.03 1.78
N GLY A 151 2.99 3.70 2.02
CA GLY A 151 1.72 3.03 2.26
C GLY A 151 0.56 3.99 2.29
N LYS A 152 -0.59 3.47 2.73
CA LYS A 152 -1.84 4.22 2.89
C LYS A 152 -2.57 3.74 4.13
N GLY A 153 -3.26 4.64 4.81
CA GLY A 153 -4.06 4.32 5.99
C GLY A 153 -3.22 3.77 7.13
N PHE A 154 -3.69 2.73 7.77
CA PHE A 154 -3.07 2.13 8.95
C PHE A 154 -2.77 0.65 8.71
N VAL A 155 -1.57 0.22 9.10
CA VAL A 155 -1.17 -1.19 9.08
C VAL A 155 -0.84 -1.60 10.51
N ASP A 156 -1.48 -2.68 10.96
CA ASP A 156 -1.32 -3.18 12.31
C ASP A 156 0.02 -3.91 12.52
N PHE A 157 0.34 -4.11 13.79
CA PHE A 157 1.57 -4.77 14.21
C PHE A 157 1.70 -6.20 13.66
N GLU A 158 0.64 -7.00 13.66
CA GLU A 158 0.69 -8.40 13.20
C GLU A 158 0.98 -8.51 11.69
N THR A 159 0.42 -7.61 10.89
CA THR A 159 0.71 -7.53 9.46
C THR A 159 2.15 -7.10 9.23
N ASN A 160 2.61 -6.06 9.94
CA ASN A 160 3.99 -5.61 9.84
C ASN A 160 4.99 -6.66 10.34
N LYS A 161 4.65 -7.45 11.36
CA LYS A 161 5.49 -8.57 11.84
C LYS A 161 5.71 -9.62 10.76
N LYS A 162 4.67 -9.98 10.01
CA LYS A 162 4.80 -10.87 8.84
C LYS A 162 5.67 -10.25 7.76
N TYR A 163 5.40 -8.99 7.43
CA TYR A 163 6.16 -8.27 6.42
C TYR A 163 7.65 -8.16 6.78
N VAL A 164 7.98 -7.82 8.02
CA VAL A 164 9.36 -7.82 8.55
C VAL A 164 10.00 -9.18 8.35
N ASN A 165 9.33 -10.29 8.70
CA ASN A 165 9.89 -11.63 8.51
C ASN A 165 10.16 -11.98 7.04
N GLU A 166 9.36 -11.45 6.11
CA GLU A 166 9.56 -11.64 4.66
C GLU A 166 10.75 -10.85 4.13
N VAL A 167 10.94 -9.61 4.61
CA VAL A 167 11.98 -8.69 4.09
C VAL A 167 13.26 -8.67 4.92
N ILE A 168 13.33 -9.35 6.07
CA ILE A 168 14.46 -9.25 7.01
C ILE A 168 15.81 -9.58 6.35
N SER A 169 15.83 -10.48 5.37
CA SER A 169 17.03 -10.86 4.61
C SER A 169 17.51 -9.77 3.64
N LEU A 170 16.65 -8.83 3.29
CA LEU A 170 16.93 -7.69 2.41
C LEU A 170 17.33 -6.43 3.20
N LEU A 171 17.13 -6.43 4.52
CA LEU A 171 17.44 -5.28 5.36
C LEU A 171 18.94 -5.22 5.66
N GLU A 172 19.64 -4.32 4.98
CA GLU A 172 21.02 -3.96 5.33
C GLU A 172 21.02 -3.13 6.62
N SER A 173 21.88 -3.49 7.56
CA SER A 173 21.94 -2.89 8.89
C SER A 173 23.37 -2.81 9.40
N GLN A 174 23.70 -1.71 10.08
CA GLN A 174 25.01 -1.44 10.65
C GLN A 174 25.13 -1.85 12.13
N ILE A 175 24.01 -2.22 12.75
CA ILE A 175 23.93 -2.56 14.18
C ILE A 175 23.52 -4.01 14.42
N GLU A 176 23.97 -4.60 15.51
CA GLU A 176 23.56 -5.95 15.92
C GLU A 176 22.25 -5.89 16.73
N GLY A 177 21.29 -6.76 16.42
CA GLY A 177 20.01 -6.80 17.11
C GLY A 177 18.92 -7.48 16.28
N SER A 178 17.73 -7.58 16.83
CA SER A 178 16.54 -8.05 16.11
C SER A 178 15.72 -6.86 15.59
N VAL A 179 15.11 -7.03 14.42
CA VAL A 179 14.16 -6.04 13.89
C VAL A 179 12.82 -6.23 14.62
N LEU A 180 12.39 -5.19 15.33
CA LEU A 180 11.12 -5.13 16.05
C LEU A 180 10.08 -4.47 15.13
N ALA A 181 9.01 -5.19 14.81
CA ALA A 181 7.89 -4.62 14.07
C ALA A 181 7.18 -3.57 14.93
N VAL A 182 6.64 -2.53 14.29
CA VAL A 182 5.76 -1.54 14.92
C VAL A 182 4.52 -1.36 14.05
N ASP A 183 3.44 -0.86 14.63
CA ASP A 183 2.29 -0.40 13.84
C ASP A 183 2.65 0.85 13.02
N SER A 184 2.16 0.89 11.78
CA SER A 184 2.45 1.99 10.85
C SER A 184 1.19 2.80 10.54
N ASP A 185 1.24 4.08 10.86
CA ASP A 185 0.23 5.05 10.42
C ASP A 185 0.78 5.87 9.25
N PHE A 186 0.23 5.64 8.06
CA PHE A 186 0.57 6.33 6.82
C PHE A 186 -0.38 7.50 6.55
N SER A 187 -1.21 7.93 7.51
CA SER A 187 -2.23 8.97 7.30
C SER A 187 -1.63 10.36 7.57
N PRO A 188 -1.39 11.20 6.54
CA PRO A 188 -0.71 12.48 6.74
C PRO A 188 -1.68 13.61 7.11
N VAL A 189 -2.99 13.42 6.88
CA VAL A 189 -4.02 14.43 7.14
C VAL A 189 -4.57 14.23 8.55
N LEU A 190 -4.32 15.21 9.43
CA LEU A 190 -4.77 15.20 10.81
C LEU A 190 -6.22 15.65 10.94
N ASN A 191 -6.60 16.64 10.14
CA ASN A 191 -7.97 17.17 10.14
C ASN A 191 -8.38 17.63 8.75
N ALA A 192 -9.62 17.34 8.38
CA ALA A 192 -10.27 17.85 7.20
C ALA A 192 -11.71 18.24 7.57
N ASN A 193 -12.05 19.50 7.32
CA ASN A 193 -13.38 20.05 7.58
C ASN A 193 -13.92 20.72 6.32
N TYR A 194 -15.24 20.79 6.19
CA TYR A 194 -15.85 21.53 5.10
C TYR A 194 -17.15 22.21 5.53
N GLN A 195 -17.49 23.29 4.84
CA GLN A 195 -18.74 24.00 5.00
C GLN A 195 -19.29 24.37 3.63
N ALA A 196 -20.51 23.95 3.35
CA ALA A 196 -21.27 24.40 2.19
C ALA A 196 -22.14 25.61 2.59
N VAL A 197 -22.04 26.71 1.86
CA VAL A 197 -22.75 27.96 2.14
C VAL A 197 -23.41 28.46 0.86
N GLU A 198 -24.67 28.87 0.91
CA GLU A 198 -25.35 29.52 -0.22
C GLU A 198 -24.72 30.91 -0.48
N ILE A 199 -24.41 31.23 -1.74
CA ILE A 199 -23.71 32.47 -2.11
C ILE A 199 -24.63 33.68 -2.07
N ASN A 200 -25.83 33.54 -2.65
CA ASN A 200 -26.81 34.61 -2.73
C ASN A 200 -28.22 34.04 -2.64
N SER A 201 -28.77 34.05 -1.44
CA SER A 201 -30.13 33.58 -1.17
C SER A 201 -31.23 34.40 -1.85
N ALA A 202 -30.92 35.62 -2.33
CA ALA A 202 -31.86 36.47 -3.05
C ALA A 202 -31.89 36.20 -4.56
N SER A 203 -30.95 35.42 -5.10
CA SER A 203 -30.95 35.01 -6.51
C SER A 203 -32.01 33.93 -6.74
N PRO A 204 -32.75 33.96 -7.87
CA PRO A 204 -33.66 32.88 -8.24
C PRO A 204 -32.91 31.57 -8.56
N ILE A 205 -31.60 31.65 -8.87
CA ILE A 205 -30.73 30.50 -9.04
C ILE A 205 -29.91 30.34 -7.76
N ILE A 206 -30.14 29.26 -7.03
CA ILE A 206 -29.40 28.92 -5.81
C ILE A 206 -28.05 28.33 -6.21
N GLU A 207 -26.99 29.04 -5.84
CA GLU A 207 -25.60 28.60 -5.99
C GLU A 207 -24.95 28.49 -4.61
N GLU A 208 -24.11 27.48 -4.46
CA GLU A 208 -23.35 27.18 -3.25
C GLU A 208 -21.86 27.47 -3.42
N LYS A 209 -21.21 27.69 -2.29
CA LYS A 209 -19.77 27.79 -2.12
C LYS A 209 -19.34 26.73 -1.13
N LEU A 210 -18.29 25.99 -1.48
CA LEU A 210 -17.65 25.02 -0.60
C LEU A 210 -16.37 25.63 -0.05
N ASN A 211 -16.32 25.81 1.28
CA ASN A 211 -15.09 26.06 2.01
C ASN A 211 -14.56 24.72 2.52
N PHE A 212 -13.30 24.41 2.29
CA PHE A 212 -12.69 23.13 2.65
C PHE A 212 -11.34 23.38 3.33
N SER A 213 -11.25 23.08 4.63
CA SER A 213 -10.05 23.30 5.44
C SER A 213 -9.32 21.99 5.69
N ILE A 214 -7.99 21.99 5.53
CA ILE A 214 -7.12 20.82 5.70
C ILE A 214 -5.97 21.19 6.62
N LYS A 215 -5.65 20.27 7.54
CA LYS A 215 -4.43 20.28 8.34
C LYS A 215 -3.70 18.95 8.18
N THR A 216 -2.44 19.00 7.77
CA THR A 216 -1.55 17.84 7.67
C THR A 216 -0.53 17.83 8.81
N ASP A 217 0.15 16.70 8.99
CA ASP A 217 1.24 16.54 9.97
C ASP A 217 2.61 17.07 9.46
N GLY A 218 2.62 17.70 8.27
CA GLY A 218 3.81 18.23 7.61
C GLY A 218 4.51 17.25 6.66
N SER A 219 4.10 15.97 6.61
CA SER A 219 4.66 15.00 5.65
C SER A 219 4.26 15.28 4.20
N ILE A 220 3.17 16.02 3.99
CA ILE A 220 2.68 16.48 2.68
C ILE A 220 2.07 17.87 2.82
N PHE A 221 2.19 18.69 1.78
CA PHE A 221 1.50 19.98 1.72
C PHE A 221 -0.02 19.82 1.63
N ALA A 222 -0.78 20.72 2.24
CA ALA A 222 -2.24 20.65 2.27
C ALA A 222 -2.86 20.70 0.86
N LYS A 223 -2.30 21.52 -0.03
CA LYS A 223 -2.70 21.61 -1.45
C LYS A 223 -2.49 20.29 -2.21
N ASP A 224 -1.41 19.59 -1.91
CA ASP A 224 -1.06 18.33 -2.58
C ASP A 224 -1.92 17.20 -2.05
N ALA A 225 -2.21 17.17 -0.74
CA ALA A 225 -3.17 16.24 -0.16
C ALA A 225 -4.56 16.39 -0.81
N LEU A 226 -5.06 17.62 -0.96
CA LEU A 226 -6.35 17.85 -1.62
C LEU A 226 -6.33 17.42 -3.10
N SER A 227 -5.27 17.79 -3.83
CA SER A 227 -5.08 17.42 -5.23
C SER A 227 -5.05 15.91 -5.43
N GLN A 228 -4.31 15.19 -4.58
CA GLN A 228 -4.25 13.73 -4.61
C GLN A 228 -5.60 13.10 -4.26
N GLY A 229 -6.30 13.61 -3.24
CA GLY A 229 -7.65 13.16 -2.88
C GLY A 229 -8.63 13.30 -4.05
N ALA A 230 -8.61 14.44 -4.74
CA ALA A 230 -9.43 14.68 -5.92
C ALA A 230 -9.09 13.71 -7.07
N LYS A 231 -7.80 13.46 -7.35
CA LYS A 231 -7.36 12.50 -8.36
C LYS A 231 -7.82 11.08 -8.05
N ILE A 232 -7.76 10.67 -6.77
CA ILE A 232 -8.25 9.36 -6.33
C ILE A 232 -9.76 9.23 -6.59
N LEU A 233 -10.55 10.25 -6.24
CA LEU A 233 -11.98 10.25 -6.53
C LEU A 233 -12.28 10.16 -8.02
N ILE A 234 -11.60 10.97 -8.84
CA ILE A 234 -11.76 10.94 -10.30
C ILE A 234 -11.44 9.54 -10.86
N ALA A 235 -10.37 8.90 -10.40
CA ALA A 235 -10.02 7.55 -10.85
C ALA A 235 -11.13 6.54 -10.58
N HIS A 236 -11.76 6.59 -9.40
CA HIS A 236 -12.88 5.70 -9.07
C HIS A 236 -14.15 6.04 -9.87
N LEU A 237 -14.46 7.34 -10.02
CA LEU A 237 -15.62 7.79 -10.78
C LEU A 237 -15.50 7.48 -12.27
N ASN A 238 -14.29 7.53 -12.84
CA ASN A 238 -14.05 7.16 -14.23
C ASN A 238 -14.39 5.68 -14.50
N LEU A 239 -14.11 4.78 -13.55
CA LEU A 239 -14.49 3.38 -13.67
C LEU A 239 -16.02 3.20 -13.72
N LEU A 240 -16.76 4.01 -12.96
CA LEU A 240 -18.22 4.02 -12.94
C LEU A 240 -18.84 4.71 -14.17
N ALA A 241 -18.16 5.71 -14.73
CA ALA A 241 -18.64 6.46 -15.89
C ALA A 241 -18.59 5.64 -17.18
N ASP A 242 -17.67 4.67 -17.26
CA ASP A 242 -17.54 3.77 -18.40
C ASP A 242 -18.55 2.61 -18.29
N VAL A 243 -19.65 2.74 -19.03
CA VAL A 243 -20.78 1.80 -19.09
C VAL A 243 -20.33 0.42 -19.59
N GLU A 244 -19.26 0.32 -20.38
CA GLU A 244 -18.75 -0.98 -20.86
C GLU A 244 -18.25 -1.85 -19.71
N ASN A 245 -17.87 -1.25 -18.58
CA ASN A 245 -17.49 -2.00 -17.38
C ASN A 245 -18.65 -2.73 -16.72
N LEU A 246 -19.91 -2.31 -16.95
CA LEU A 246 -21.09 -3.04 -16.47
C LEU A 246 -21.19 -4.42 -17.13
N ASN A 247 -20.93 -4.49 -18.44
CA ASN A 247 -21.06 -5.72 -19.22
C ASN A 247 -19.92 -6.71 -18.97
N LYS A 248 -18.77 -6.24 -18.48
CA LYS A 248 -17.64 -7.11 -18.12
C LYS A 248 -17.86 -7.85 -16.80
N PHE A 249 -18.69 -7.33 -15.90
CA PHE A 249 -18.99 -7.97 -14.61
C PHE A 249 -20.31 -8.75 -14.62
N SER A 250 -21.26 -8.41 -15.48
CA SER A 250 -22.57 -9.07 -15.52
C SER A 250 -22.59 -10.42 -16.25
N ALA A 251 -21.55 -10.77 -17.01
CA ALA A 251 -21.49 -12.07 -17.68
C ALA A 251 -21.19 -13.24 -16.71
N ASP A 252 -20.56 -12.98 -15.56
CA ASP A 252 -20.05 -14.05 -14.68
C ASP A 252 -20.73 -14.12 -13.29
N PHE A 253 -21.62 -13.19 -12.92
CA PHE A 253 -22.10 -13.08 -11.52
C PHE A 253 -23.61 -13.23 -11.28
N PHE A 254 -24.45 -13.30 -12.33
CA PHE A 254 -25.91 -13.45 -12.19
C PHE A 254 -26.50 -14.54 -13.10
N GLY A 255 -25.76 -15.63 -13.30
CA GLY A 255 -26.40 -16.90 -13.66
C GLY A 255 -27.11 -17.44 -12.43
N ASP A 256 -28.41 -17.74 -12.57
CA ASP A 256 -29.26 -18.28 -11.52
C ASP A 256 -28.52 -19.32 -10.66
N GLN A 257 -28.53 -19.10 -9.34
CA GLN A 257 -28.22 -20.15 -8.38
C GLN A 257 -29.33 -21.21 -8.41
N GLU A 258 -29.42 -21.96 -9.51
CA GLU A 258 -29.77 -23.36 -9.38
C GLU A 258 -28.61 -24.02 -8.65
N ILE A 259 -28.92 -24.60 -7.49
CA ILE A 259 -28.04 -25.52 -6.78
C ILE A 259 -27.87 -26.74 -7.71
N LYS A 260 -26.98 -26.60 -8.67
CA LYS A 260 -26.37 -27.70 -9.40
C LYS A 260 -24.98 -27.81 -8.82
N GLU A 261 -24.69 -28.96 -8.25
CA GLU A 261 -23.36 -29.37 -7.84
C GLU A 261 -22.41 -29.18 -9.03
N GLU A 262 -21.72 -28.04 -9.10
CA GLU A 262 -20.66 -27.87 -10.09
C GLU A 262 -19.49 -28.76 -9.69
N PRO A 263 -19.03 -29.66 -10.59
CA PRO A 263 -17.87 -30.46 -10.32
C PRO A 263 -16.65 -29.55 -10.27
N ILE A 264 -15.75 -29.83 -9.35
CA ILE A 264 -14.50 -29.15 -9.05
C ILE A 264 -13.70 -28.85 -10.34
N ARG A 265 -13.95 -27.70 -10.99
CA ARG A 265 -13.18 -27.19 -12.15
C ARG A 265 -12.16 -26.12 -11.74
N ARG A 266 -11.64 -26.18 -10.52
CA ARG A 266 -10.55 -25.30 -10.03
C ARG A 266 -9.14 -25.91 -10.13
N PHE A 267 -8.99 -27.09 -10.73
CA PHE A 267 -7.69 -27.72 -11.04
C PHE A 267 -7.37 -27.80 -12.54
N SER A 268 -8.23 -27.27 -13.42
CA SER A 268 -8.25 -27.55 -14.87
C SER A 268 -7.04 -27.06 -15.68
N ASN A 269 -6.07 -26.38 -15.07
CA ASN A 269 -4.87 -25.91 -15.78
C ASN A 269 -3.56 -26.48 -15.25
N SER A 270 -3.56 -27.22 -14.12
CA SER A 270 -2.33 -27.82 -13.59
C SER A 270 -2.07 -29.18 -14.24
N ILE A 271 -0.80 -29.52 -14.48
CA ILE A 271 -0.42 -30.86 -14.94
C ILE A 271 -0.86 -31.98 -13.99
N ASP A 272 -1.20 -31.64 -12.73
CA ASP A 272 -1.70 -32.59 -11.74
C ASP A 272 -3.10 -33.12 -12.06
N ALA A 273 -3.86 -32.41 -12.91
CA ALA A 273 -5.17 -32.87 -13.38
C ALA A 273 -5.08 -33.94 -14.46
N LEU A 274 -3.92 -34.07 -15.10
CA LEU A 274 -3.62 -35.23 -15.94
C LEU A 274 -3.11 -36.31 -14.97
N ASP A 275 -3.92 -37.34 -14.71
CA ASP A 275 -3.57 -38.51 -13.89
C ASP A 275 -2.36 -39.28 -14.47
N LEU A 276 -1.17 -38.67 -14.39
CA LEU A 276 0.10 -39.16 -14.87
C LEU A 276 0.79 -39.95 -13.76
N SER A 277 1.59 -40.94 -14.14
CA SER A 277 2.45 -41.64 -13.19
C SER A 277 3.37 -40.66 -12.46
N VAL A 278 3.68 -40.98 -11.20
CA VAL A 278 4.56 -40.19 -10.32
C VAL A 278 5.92 -39.88 -10.98
N ARG A 279 6.40 -40.76 -11.86
CA ARG A 279 7.65 -40.56 -12.61
C ARG A 279 7.49 -39.50 -13.70
N SER A 280 6.43 -39.56 -14.48
CA SER A 280 6.12 -38.61 -15.56
C SER A 280 5.84 -37.21 -14.99
N LEU A 281 5.05 -37.13 -13.91
CA LEU A 281 4.72 -35.87 -13.24
C LEU A 281 5.97 -35.18 -12.65
N ASN A 282 6.84 -35.94 -11.97
CA ASN A 282 8.09 -35.38 -11.43
C ASN A 282 9.10 -34.97 -12.50
N ALA A 283 9.15 -35.67 -13.63
CA ALA A 283 10.02 -35.29 -14.74
C ALA A 283 9.56 -33.96 -15.38
N LEU A 284 8.25 -33.76 -15.57
CA LEU A 284 7.68 -32.50 -16.06
C LEU A 284 7.93 -31.34 -15.09
N ARG A 285 7.72 -31.54 -13.78
CA ARG A 285 8.02 -30.52 -12.76
C ARG A 285 9.50 -30.12 -12.72
N ARG A 286 10.42 -31.07 -12.91
CA ARG A 286 11.87 -30.76 -13.00
C ARG A 286 12.23 -30.01 -14.27
N ALA A 287 11.51 -30.24 -15.36
CA ALA A 287 11.62 -29.50 -16.60
C ALA A 287 10.88 -28.16 -16.58
N GLN A 288 10.37 -27.73 -15.42
CA GLN A 288 9.65 -26.47 -15.19
C GLN A 288 8.31 -26.34 -15.94
N TYR A 289 7.69 -27.46 -16.32
CA TYR A 289 6.33 -27.47 -16.85
C TYR A 289 5.33 -27.70 -15.71
N TYR A 290 4.45 -26.72 -15.47
CA TYR A 290 3.46 -26.77 -14.39
C TYR A 290 2.03 -26.66 -14.89
N LYS A 291 1.81 -26.19 -16.13
CA LYS A 291 0.46 -26.05 -16.70
C LYS A 291 0.26 -26.97 -17.91
N ILE A 292 -0.98 -27.43 -18.09
CA ILE A 292 -1.37 -28.25 -19.26
C ILE A 292 -1.12 -27.49 -20.57
N SER A 293 -1.31 -26.16 -20.57
CA SER A 293 -1.04 -25.28 -21.71
C SER A 293 0.40 -25.30 -22.21
N ASP A 294 1.35 -25.62 -21.31
CA ASP A 294 2.77 -25.57 -21.62
C ASP A 294 3.22 -26.86 -22.32
N ILE A 295 2.68 -28.00 -21.90
CA ILE A 295 2.95 -29.31 -22.50
C ILE A 295 2.14 -29.54 -23.79
N GLU A 296 1.01 -28.84 -23.99
CA GLU A 296 0.20 -28.95 -25.20
C GLU A 296 0.95 -28.52 -26.48
N LYS A 297 1.93 -27.63 -26.33
CA LYS A 297 2.70 -27.05 -27.44
C LYS A 297 3.92 -27.87 -27.85
N LEU A 298 4.27 -28.90 -27.08
CA LEU A 298 5.46 -29.71 -27.29
C LEU A 298 5.18 -30.84 -28.29
N SER A 299 6.13 -31.11 -29.17
CA SER A 299 6.10 -32.27 -30.07
C SER A 299 6.61 -33.53 -29.36
N GLN A 300 6.39 -34.70 -29.96
CA GLN A 300 6.89 -35.98 -29.42
C GLN A 300 8.42 -35.96 -29.23
N ASP A 301 9.15 -35.36 -30.17
CA ASP A 301 10.61 -35.25 -30.11
C ASP A 301 11.06 -34.32 -28.96
N ASP A 302 10.28 -33.29 -28.65
CA ASP A 302 10.56 -32.39 -27.52
C ASP A 302 10.44 -33.12 -26.18
N PHE A 303 9.48 -34.06 -26.05
CA PHE A 303 9.35 -34.89 -24.85
C PHE A 303 10.52 -35.88 -24.69
N GLU A 304 11.04 -36.45 -25.79
CA GLU A 304 12.19 -37.36 -25.73
C GLU A 304 13.49 -36.66 -25.28
N ASN A 305 13.60 -35.34 -25.51
CA ASN A 305 14.73 -34.52 -25.06
C ASN A 305 14.68 -34.18 -23.56
N ILE A 306 13.56 -34.40 -22.87
CA ILE A 306 13.45 -34.13 -21.43
C ILE A 306 14.22 -35.19 -20.64
N LYS A 307 15.21 -34.74 -19.86
CA LYS A 307 16.07 -35.60 -19.05
C LYS A 307 15.25 -36.48 -18.09
N ASN A 308 15.42 -37.80 -18.18
CA ASN A 308 14.75 -38.85 -17.40
C ASN A 308 13.31 -39.19 -17.84
N LEU A 309 12.84 -38.72 -18.99
CA LEU A 309 11.60 -39.20 -19.61
C LEU A 309 11.91 -40.44 -20.48
N GLY A 310 11.35 -41.59 -20.15
CA GLY A 310 11.49 -42.81 -20.97
C GLY A 310 10.37 -42.91 -22.01
N ARG A 311 10.56 -43.73 -23.06
CA ARG A 311 9.56 -43.93 -24.12
C ARG A 311 8.15 -44.27 -23.61
N LYS A 312 8.04 -45.06 -22.54
CA LYS A 312 6.76 -45.38 -21.89
C LYS A 312 6.09 -44.16 -21.23
N SER A 313 6.87 -43.28 -20.61
CA SER A 313 6.37 -42.05 -19.99
C SER A 313 5.94 -41.02 -21.04
N VAL A 314 6.64 -40.95 -22.16
CA VAL A 314 6.27 -40.08 -23.30
C VAL A 314 4.92 -40.51 -23.89
N GLN A 315 4.73 -41.82 -24.12
CA GLN A 315 3.47 -42.37 -24.59
C GLN A 315 2.32 -42.12 -23.61
N GLU A 316 2.56 -42.32 -22.31
CA GLU A 316 1.58 -42.04 -21.25
C GLU A 316 1.12 -40.58 -21.26
N ILE A 317 2.06 -39.62 -21.37
CA ILE A 317 1.74 -38.20 -21.42
C ILE A 317 0.91 -37.88 -22.67
N MET A 318 1.30 -38.37 -23.85
CA MET A 318 0.56 -38.11 -25.09
C MET A 318 -0.85 -38.70 -25.07
N GLU A 319 -1.02 -39.93 -24.57
CA GLU A 319 -2.32 -40.58 -24.47
C GLU A 319 -3.25 -39.81 -23.52
N LYS A 320 -2.76 -39.44 -22.33
CA LYS A 320 -3.53 -38.67 -21.35
C LYS A 320 -3.87 -37.26 -21.82
N LEU A 321 -2.94 -36.60 -22.51
CA LEU A 321 -3.16 -35.27 -23.07
C LEU A 321 -4.16 -35.31 -24.23
N GLN A 322 -4.14 -36.36 -25.06
CA GLN A 322 -5.13 -36.56 -26.12
C GLN A 322 -6.52 -36.87 -25.57
N ASN A 323 -6.62 -37.70 -24.53
CA ASN A 323 -7.89 -37.96 -23.83
C ASN A 323 -8.46 -36.66 -23.24
N TYR A 324 -7.62 -35.85 -22.58
CA TYR A 324 -8.01 -34.56 -22.03
C TYR A 324 -8.48 -33.57 -23.11
N LYS A 325 -7.84 -33.54 -24.30
CA LYS A 325 -8.30 -32.71 -25.43
C LYS A 325 -9.65 -33.18 -25.98
N ASN A 326 -9.89 -34.48 -26.03
CA ASN A 326 -11.15 -35.03 -26.53
C ASN A 326 -12.31 -34.72 -25.60
N GLU A 327 -12.10 -34.77 -24.29
CA GLU A 327 -13.10 -34.42 -23.28
C GLU A 327 -13.49 -32.93 -23.35
N ASN A 328 -12.51 -32.03 -23.56
CA ASN A 328 -12.77 -30.59 -23.62
C ASN A 328 -13.24 -30.07 -24.99
N LYS A 329 -13.13 -30.85 -26.08
CA LYS A 329 -13.65 -30.47 -27.41
C LYS A 329 -15.15 -30.72 -27.58
N GLY A 330 -15.82 -31.37 -26.61
CA GLY A 330 -17.26 -31.59 -26.62
C GLY A 330 -18.11 -30.44 -26.10
N GLU A 331 -17.51 -29.34 -25.63
CA GLU A 331 -18.20 -28.23 -24.96
C GLU A 331 -18.13 -26.87 -25.72
N ASN A 332 -17.73 -26.85 -27.00
CA ASN A 332 -17.73 -25.63 -27.83
C ASN A 332 -18.65 -25.72 -29.05
#